data_AF-X1J7E6-F1
#
_entry.id   AF-X1J7E6-F1
#
_cell.length_a   1.000
_cell.length_b   1.000
_cell.length_c   1.000
_cell.angle_alpha   90.00
_cell.angle_beta   90.00
_cell.angle_gamma   90.00
#
_symmetry.space_group_name_H-M   'P 1'
#
loop_
_entity.id
_entity.type
_entity.pdbx_description
1 polymer ?
#
loop_
_entity_poly.entity_id
_entity_poly.type
_entity_poly.pdbx_seq_one_letter_code
_entity_poly.pdbx_strand_id
1 'polypeptide(L)'
;GENNFQSEIYWKRTTARSGSKYYNNIVDNILFYTKSENAIWNQHYSEYSKEYIETMFRGVDKNGRRYRESPLTAPGRSSGKSGQAWRDIDPNRVGKGRHWAIPGYVLKELSNEAKEDTVLSLEELDKLGRIVWSKNKMQNNKKYVELL
;
A
#
# COMPACT_ATOMS: atom_id res chain seq x y z
N GLY A 1 26.41 -3.39 22.12
CA GLY A 1 27.86 -3.21 21.87
C GLY A 1 28.06 -2.79 20.43
N GLU A 2 29.31 -2.49 20.05
CA GLU A 2 29.70 -2.07 18.68
C GLU A 2 29.10 -2.98 17.60
N ASN A 3 29.10 -4.29 17.82
CA ASN A 3 28.59 -5.30 16.89
C ASN A 3 27.06 -5.33 16.71
N ASN A 4 26.30 -4.51 17.46
CA ASN A 4 24.83 -4.52 17.39
C ASN A 4 24.24 -3.28 16.71
N PHE A 5 25.04 -2.54 15.95
CA PHE A 5 24.56 -1.41 15.15
C PHE A 5 23.58 -1.91 14.08
N GLN A 6 22.40 -1.29 13.98
CA GLN A 6 21.40 -1.66 12.98
C GLN A 6 21.31 -0.63 11.86
N SER A 7 21.19 0.63 12.24
CA SER A 7 21.07 1.76 11.32
C SER A 7 21.27 3.07 12.06
N GLU A 8 21.30 4.17 11.31
CA GLU A 8 21.33 5.52 11.84
C GLU A 8 20.23 6.38 11.22
N ILE A 9 19.74 7.32 12.00
CA ILE A 9 18.67 8.25 11.61
C ILE A 9 19.22 9.66 11.68
N TYR A 10 19.32 10.32 10.52
CA TYR A 10 19.67 11.74 10.42
C TYR A 10 18.42 12.61 10.54
N TRP A 11 18.25 13.25 11.68
CA TRP A 11 17.12 14.15 11.95
C TRP A 11 17.52 15.61 11.75
N LYS A 12 17.01 16.23 10.69
CA LYS A 12 17.12 17.68 10.49
C LYS A 12 16.39 18.45 11.58
N ARG A 13 17.12 19.20 12.42
CA ARG A 13 16.59 20.08 13.46
C ARG A 13 16.14 21.43 12.91
N THR A 14 16.98 22.05 12.08
CA THR A 14 16.78 23.44 11.64
C THR A 14 17.26 23.65 10.21
N THR A 15 16.94 24.82 9.64
CA THR A 15 17.48 25.27 8.35
C THR A 15 18.88 25.88 8.52
N ALA A 16 19.60 26.05 7.42
CA ALA A 16 20.89 26.73 7.43
C ALA A 16 20.75 28.17 7.97
N ARG A 17 21.77 28.64 8.71
CA ARG A 17 21.85 30.02 9.21
C ARG A 17 23.19 30.64 8.81
N SER A 18 23.21 31.91 8.46
CA SER A 18 24.42 32.61 7.99
C SER A 18 25.35 33.08 9.12
N GLY A 19 24.92 32.97 10.39
CA GLY A 19 25.66 33.51 11.53
C GLY A 19 26.79 32.65 12.08
N SER A 20 27.06 31.46 11.51
CA SER A 20 28.12 30.59 12.00
C SER A 20 29.47 30.92 11.36
N LYS A 21 30.53 30.82 12.15
CA LYS A 21 31.92 30.93 11.66
C LYS A 21 32.39 29.70 10.87
N TYR A 22 31.60 28.63 10.86
CA TYR A 22 31.90 27.34 10.21
C TYR A 22 30.62 26.60 9.81
N TYR A 23 30.69 25.37 9.30
CA TYR A 23 29.50 24.57 8.96
C TYR A 23 28.52 24.44 10.14
N ASN A 24 27.24 24.73 9.89
CA ASN A 24 26.21 24.65 10.91
C ASN A 24 25.87 23.21 11.27
N ASN A 25 25.79 22.90 12.57
CA ASN A 25 25.18 21.66 13.03
C ASN A 25 23.64 21.78 13.01
N ILE A 26 23.04 21.39 11.88
CA ILE A 26 21.60 21.43 11.64
C ILE A 26 20.90 20.07 11.75
N VAL A 27 21.65 18.99 12.00
CA VAL A 27 21.16 17.61 11.98
C VAL A 27 21.64 16.89 13.23
N ASP A 28 20.74 16.14 13.87
CA ASP A 28 21.10 15.15 14.88
C ASP A 28 21.27 13.78 14.22
N ASN A 29 22.29 13.03 14.65
CA ASN A 29 22.45 11.64 14.26
C ASN A 29 22.05 10.74 15.44
N ILE A 30 21.01 9.92 15.23
CA ILE A 30 20.52 8.96 16.21
C ILE A 30 20.97 7.58 15.77
N LEU A 31 21.87 6.96 16.54
CA LEU A 31 22.35 5.62 16.27
C LEU A 31 21.40 4.58 16.87
N PHE A 32 20.87 3.68 16.03
CA PHE A 32 20.00 2.61 16.47
C PHE A 32 20.80 1.32 16.68
N TYR A 33 20.85 0.88 17.94
CA TYR A 33 21.46 -0.37 18.36
C TYR A 33 20.42 -1.30 18.98
N THR A 34 20.60 -2.60 18.80
CA THR A 34 19.80 -3.63 19.47
C THR A 34 20.61 -4.37 20.54
N LYS A 35 19.91 -5.07 21.43
CA LYS A 35 20.58 -5.92 22.44
C LYS A 35 21.11 -7.22 21.83
N SER A 36 20.41 -7.78 20.83
CA SER A 36 20.74 -9.01 20.11
C SER A 36 20.22 -8.94 18.67
N GLU A 37 20.58 -9.92 17.84
CA GLU A 37 20.09 -10.08 16.46
C GLU A 37 18.57 -10.30 16.41
N ASN A 38 18.00 -10.98 17.41
CA ASN A 38 16.57 -11.28 17.50
C ASN A 38 15.76 -10.16 18.19
N ALA A 39 16.03 -8.91 17.84
CA ALA A 39 15.33 -7.78 18.45
C ALA A 39 13.87 -7.70 18.01
N ILE A 40 12.96 -7.41 18.96
CA ILE A 40 11.55 -7.19 18.67
C ILE A 40 11.37 -5.74 18.23
N TRP A 41 10.82 -5.55 17.03
CA TRP A 41 10.39 -4.24 16.54
C TRP A 41 8.93 -3.98 16.94
N ASN A 42 8.74 -3.14 17.97
CA ASN A 42 7.42 -2.73 18.42
C ASN A 42 6.97 -1.51 17.60
N GLN A 43 6.51 -1.74 16.37
CA GLN A 43 5.96 -0.67 15.54
C GLN A 43 4.76 -0.04 16.24
N HIS A 44 4.86 1.25 16.58
CA HIS A 44 3.72 2.01 17.05
C HIS A 44 2.87 2.43 15.85
N TYR A 45 1.57 2.18 15.97
CA TYR A 45 0.56 2.67 15.04
C TYR A 45 -0.18 3.83 15.70
N SER A 46 -0.52 4.83 14.91
CA SER A 46 -1.41 5.91 15.34
C SER A 46 -2.65 5.88 14.47
N GLU A 47 -3.78 6.27 15.04
CA GLU A 47 -5.01 6.41 14.28
C GLU A 47 -4.84 7.47 13.19
N TYR A 48 -5.42 7.24 12.03
CA TYR A 48 -5.45 8.25 10.97
C TYR A 48 -6.27 9.46 11.43
N SER A 49 -5.80 10.66 11.08
CA SER A 49 -6.57 11.88 11.36
C SER A 49 -7.92 11.85 10.64
N LYS A 50 -8.93 12.49 11.23
CA LYS A 50 -10.26 12.63 10.61
C LYS A 50 -10.15 13.24 9.22
N GLU A 51 -9.33 14.28 9.08
CA GLU A 51 -9.09 14.95 7.80
C GLU A 51 -8.45 14.03 6.76
N TYR A 52 -7.52 13.15 7.14
CA TYR A 52 -6.97 12.16 6.21
C TYR A 52 -8.07 11.19 5.73
N ILE A 53 -8.91 10.70 6.65
CA ILE A 53 -10.00 9.79 6.31
C ILE A 53 -10.99 10.47 5.36
N GLU A 54 -11.40 11.70 5.64
CA GLU A 54 -12.35 12.44 4.82
C GLU A 54 -11.81 12.79 3.43
N THR A 55 -10.54 13.20 3.35
CA THR A 55 -9.91 13.61 2.09
C THR A 55 -9.53 12.43 1.20
N MET A 56 -9.13 11.29 1.79
CA MET A 56 -8.64 10.13 1.05
C MET A 56 -9.71 9.04 0.83
N PHE A 57 -10.68 8.89 1.73
CA PHE A 57 -11.76 7.87 1.67
C PHE A 57 -13.11 8.51 1.34
N ARG A 58 -13.21 8.98 0.10
CA ARG A 58 -14.36 9.74 -0.41
C ARG A 58 -15.55 8.86 -0.81
N GLY A 59 -15.30 7.58 -1.13
CA GLY A 59 -16.35 6.64 -1.50
C GLY A 59 -17.13 6.17 -0.27
N VAL A 60 -18.44 6.00 -0.42
CA VAL A 60 -19.31 5.43 0.62
C VAL A 60 -20.08 4.28 -0.01
N ASP A 61 -20.03 3.09 0.60
CA ASP A 61 -20.78 1.93 0.12
C ASP A 61 -22.25 1.98 0.58
N LYS A 62 -23.06 1.01 0.13
CA LYS A 62 -24.47 0.89 0.50
C LYS A 62 -24.73 0.71 2.01
N ASN A 63 -23.72 0.32 2.77
CA ASN A 63 -23.78 0.10 4.21
C ASN A 63 -23.22 1.30 5.00
N GLY A 64 -22.87 2.40 4.32
CA GLY A 64 -22.28 3.59 4.94
C GLY A 64 -20.78 3.51 5.22
N ARG A 65 -20.09 2.44 4.78
CA ARG A 65 -18.65 2.28 5.01
C ARG A 65 -17.86 3.13 4.01
N ARG A 66 -16.88 3.89 4.53
CA ARG A 66 -15.97 4.71 3.72
C ARG A 66 -14.89 3.86 3.06
N TYR A 67 -14.67 4.09 1.78
CA TYR A 67 -13.62 3.45 1.00
C TYR A 67 -12.89 4.45 0.10
N ARG A 68 -11.69 4.07 -0.31
CA ARG A 68 -10.97 4.69 -1.42
C ARG A 68 -10.76 3.68 -2.53
N GLU A 69 -10.69 4.17 -3.76
CA GLU A 69 -10.33 3.33 -4.89
C GLU A 69 -8.83 3.01 -4.84
N SER A 70 -8.50 1.73 -4.97
CA SER A 70 -7.13 1.24 -5.08
C SER A 70 -6.98 0.46 -6.37
N PRO A 71 -5.93 0.69 -7.19
CA PRO A 71 -5.69 -0.11 -8.38
C PRO A 71 -5.61 -1.61 -8.07
N LEU A 72 -6.23 -2.44 -8.93
CA LEU A 72 -6.13 -3.91 -8.91
C LEU A 72 -5.08 -4.45 -9.87
N THR A 73 -4.19 -3.60 -10.38
CA THR A 73 -3.11 -4.01 -11.27
C THR A 73 -1.81 -3.33 -10.91
N ALA A 74 -0.71 -3.97 -11.26
CA ALA A 74 0.63 -3.41 -11.18
C ALA A 74 1.23 -3.22 -12.58
N PRO A 75 2.24 -2.35 -12.74
CA PRO A 75 2.98 -2.22 -14.00
C PRO A 75 3.66 -3.51 -14.42
N GLY A 76 3.81 -3.72 -15.73
CA GLY A 76 4.53 -4.85 -16.31
C GLY A 76 3.59 -5.92 -16.86
N ARG A 77 3.98 -6.52 -17.99
CA ARG A 77 3.22 -7.61 -18.60
C ARG A 77 3.47 -8.92 -17.87
N SER A 78 2.49 -9.80 -17.88
CA SER A 78 2.59 -11.16 -17.35
C SER A 78 2.05 -12.15 -18.36
N SER A 79 2.72 -13.29 -18.53
CA SER A 79 2.22 -14.43 -19.30
C SER A 79 1.47 -15.45 -18.43
N GLY A 80 1.50 -15.31 -17.11
CA GLY A 80 0.80 -16.17 -16.16
C GLY A 80 -0.65 -15.74 -15.89
N LYS A 81 -1.29 -16.34 -14.88
CA LYS A 81 -2.69 -16.05 -14.50
C LYS A 81 -2.97 -14.56 -14.28
N SER A 82 -2.03 -13.82 -13.70
CA SER A 82 -2.14 -12.38 -13.48
C SER A 82 -2.21 -11.55 -14.76
N GLY A 83 -1.75 -12.07 -15.90
CA GLY A 83 -1.84 -11.39 -17.20
C GLY A 83 -3.07 -11.75 -18.02
N GLN A 84 -3.91 -12.68 -17.53
CA GLN A 84 -5.09 -13.12 -18.27
C GLN A 84 -6.15 -12.02 -18.33
N ALA A 85 -6.88 -12.00 -19.45
CA ALA A 85 -8.05 -11.15 -19.56
C ALA A 85 -9.11 -11.60 -18.54
N TRP A 86 -9.75 -10.62 -17.91
CA TRP A 86 -10.88 -10.86 -17.01
C TRP A 86 -12.02 -9.94 -17.41
N ARG A 87 -13.16 -10.55 -17.77
CA ARG A 87 -14.26 -9.89 -18.48
C ARG A 87 -13.74 -9.16 -19.72
N ASP A 88 -14.10 -7.89 -19.89
CA ASP A 88 -13.74 -7.08 -21.07
C ASP A 88 -12.38 -6.38 -20.94
N ILE A 89 -11.56 -6.74 -19.93
CA ILE A 89 -10.28 -6.07 -19.65
C ILE A 89 -9.12 -7.05 -19.79
N ASP A 90 -8.22 -6.74 -20.72
CA ASP A 90 -6.90 -7.35 -20.83
C ASP A 90 -5.84 -6.41 -20.21
N PRO A 91 -5.28 -6.72 -19.03
CA PRO A 91 -4.34 -5.83 -18.36
C PRO A 91 -3.03 -5.66 -19.15
N ASN A 92 -2.63 -6.63 -19.97
CA ASN A 92 -1.41 -6.56 -20.77
C ASN A 92 -1.50 -5.51 -21.88
N ARG A 93 -2.72 -5.14 -22.29
CA ARG A 93 -3.01 -4.11 -23.30
C ARG A 93 -3.21 -2.72 -22.71
N VAL A 94 -3.25 -2.59 -21.38
CA VAL A 94 -3.41 -1.29 -20.71
C VAL A 94 -2.08 -0.52 -20.70
N GLY A 95 -2.02 0.60 -21.42
CA GLY A 95 -0.85 1.48 -21.45
C GLY A 95 0.41 0.75 -21.95
N LYS A 96 1.50 0.81 -21.18
CA LYS A 96 2.76 0.08 -21.48
C LYS A 96 2.72 -1.42 -21.09
N GLY A 97 1.57 -1.90 -20.62
CA GLY A 97 1.36 -3.27 -20.13
C GLY A 97 1.31 -3.33 -18.60
N ARG A 98 0.32 -4.06 -18.10
CA ARG A 98 0.05 -4.28 -16.68
C ARG A 98 -0.37 -5.74 -16.47
N HIS A 99 -0.49 -6.14 -15.21
CA HIS A 99 -1.07 -7.41 -14.78
C HIS A 99 -1.90 -7.22 -13.52
N TRP A 100 -2.88 -8.09 -13.29
CA TRP A 100 -3.67 -8.12 -12.08
C TRP A 100 -2.80 -8.35 -10.84
N ALA A 101 -2.98 -7.51 -9.84
CA ALA A 101 -2.23 -7.54 -8.60
C ALA A 101 -3.22 -7.41 -7.45
N ILE A 102 -3.55 -8.54 -6.83
CA ILE A 102 -4.50 -8.62 -5.72
C ILE A 102 -3.79 -8.16 -4.44
N PRO A 103 -4.27 -7.09 -3.77
CA PRO A 103 -3.62 -6.60 -2.57
C PRO A 103 -3.72 -7.61 -1.41
N GLY A 104 -2.61 -7.81 -0.68
CA GLY A 104 -2.58 -8.80 0.41
C GLY A 104 -3.65 -8.62 1.50
N TYR A 105 -4.09 -7.38 1.76
CA TYR A 105 -5.11 -7.09 2.77
C TYR A 105 -6.51 -7.65 2.42
N VAL A 106 -6.80 -7.92 1.14
CA VAL A 106 -8.08 -8.55 0.74
C VAL A 106 -8.00 -10.07 0.68
N LEU A 107 -6.80 -10.66 0.63
CA LEU A 107 -6.65 -12.12 0.53
C LEU A 107 -7.30 -12.87 1.69
N LYS A 108 -7.39 -12.24 2.87
CA LYS A 108 -8.05 -12.81 4.05
C LYS A 108 -9.54 -13.06 3.86
N GLU A 109 -10.17 -12.38 2.90
CA GLU A 109 -11.60 -12.47 2.59
C GLU A 109 -11.90 -13.49 1.50
N LEU A 110 -10.87 -14.08 0.90
CA LEU A 110 -10.97 -14.99 -0.24
C LEU A 110 -10.80 -16.46 0.19
N SER A 111 -11.35 -17.36 -0.62
CA SER A 111 -11.10 -18.80 -0.50
C SER A 111 -9.61 -19.13 -0.68
N ASN A 112 -9.19 -20.31 -0.21
CA ASN A 112 -7.79 -20.72 -0.37
C ASN A 112 -7.45 -20.96 -1.85
N GLU A 113 -8.43 -21.43 -2.62
CA GLU A 113 -8.34 -21.65 -4.06
C GLU A 113 -8.16 -20.31 -4.79
N ALA A 114 -8.91 -19.29 -4.40
CA ALA A 114 -8.80 -17.96 -4.98
C ALA A 114 -7.45 -17.30 -4.72
N LYS A 115 -6.82 -17.54 -3.56
CA LYS A 115 -5.48 -16.98 -3.26
C LYS A 115 -4.40 -17.43 -4.25
N GLU A 116 -4.56 -18.64 -4.82
CA GLU A 116 -3.63 -19.23 -5.80
C GLU A 116 -4.07 -18.98 -7.26
N ASP A 117 -5.23 -18.38 -7.48
CA ASP A 117 -5.76 -18.09 -8.81
C ASP A 117 -6.23 -16.64 -8.92
N THR A 118 -5.47 -15.85 -9.67
CA THR A 118 -5.73 -14.42 -9.83
C THR A 118 -7.09 -14.12 -10.46
N VAL A 119 -7.57 -14.94 -11.40
CA VAL A 119 -8.86 -14.71 -12.06
C VAL A 119 -9.99 -15.06 -11.10
N LEU A 120 -9.86 -16.17 -10.37
CA LEU A 120 -10.84 -16.55 -9.35
C LEU A 120 -10.90 -15.52 -8.20
N SER A 121 -9.75 -14.99 -7.78
CA SER A 121 -9.67 -13.86 -6.85
C SER A 121 -10.51 -12.66 -7.31
N LEU A 122 -10.45 -12.31 -8.60
CA LEU A 122 -11.22 -11.18 -9.14
C LEU A 122 -12.73 -11.47 -9.14
N GLU A 123 -13.14 -12.69 -9.48
CA GLU A 123 -14.56 -13.09 -9.42
C GLU A 123 -15.11 -13.06 -7.99
N GLU A 124 -14.36 -13.59 -7.02
CA GLU A 124 -14.77 -13.55 -5.62
C GLU A 124 -14.86 -12.12 -5.09
N LEU A 125 -13.89 -11.26 -5.43
CA LEU A 125 -13.95 -9.84 -5.07
C LEU A 125 -15.16 -9.14 -5.70
N ASP A 126 -15.53 -9.45 -6.94
CA ASP A 126 -16.73 -8.88 -7.55
C ASP A 126 -18.00 -9.35 -6.85
N LYS A 127 -18.09 -10.64 -6.53
CA LYS A 127 -19.21 -11.21 -5.76
C LYS A 127 -19.35 -10.56 -4.38
N LEU A 128 -18.23 -10.21 -3.74
CA LEU A 128 -18.20 -9.49 -2.46
C LEU A 128 -18.52 -7.98 -2.61
N GLY A 129 -18.72 -7.48 -3.83
CA GLY A 129 -18.97 -6.06 -4.10
C GLY A 129 -17.77 -5.16 -3.84
N ARG A 130 -16.55 -5.74 -3.88
CA ARG A 130 -15.27 -5.06 -3.67
C ARG A 130 -14.79 -4.32 -4.92
N ILE A 131 -15.32 -4.64 -6.09
CA ILE A 131 -14.94 -4.02 -7.35
C ILE A 131 -15.69 -2.69 -7.54
N VAL A 132 -14.95 -1.67 -7.93
CA VAL A 132 -15.48 -0.39 -8.41
C VAL A 132 -15.46 -0.41 -9.93
N TRP A 133 -16.65 -0.52 -10.51
CA TRP A 133 -16.85 -0.54 -11.96
C TRP A 133 -16.78 0.87 -12.55
N SER A 134 -15.71 1.17 -13.29
CA SER A 134 -15.57 2.44 -14.00
C SER A 134 -15.87 2.30 -15.49
N LYS A 135 -16.73 3.16 -16.05
CA LYS A 135 -17.15 3.10 -17.46
C LYS A 135 -15.99 3.22 -18.47
N ASN A 136 -14.93 3.96 -18.11
CA ASN A 136 -13.79 4.27 -18.98
C ASN A 136 -12.42 3.99 -18.33
N LYS A 137 -12.38 3.30 -17.18
CA LYS A 137 -11.13 3.06 -16.44
C LYS A 137 -11.01 1.62 -15.98
N MET A 138 -9.76 1.24 -15.70
CA MET A 138 -9.38 -0.01 -15.10
C MET A 138 -10.14 -0.24 -13.79
N GLN A 139 -10.56 -1.48 -13.54
CA GLN A 139 -11.29 -1.78 -12.31
C GLN A 139 -10.40 -1.63 -11.09
N ASN A 140 -10.96 -0.95 -10.08
CA ASN A 140 -10.30 -0.68 -8.82
C ASN A 140 -10.97 -1.50 -7.71
N ASN A 141 -10.21 -1.76 -6.65
CA ASN A 141 -10.72 -2.31 -5.41
C ASN A 141 -11.19 -1.21 -4.47
N LYS A 142 -12.27 -1.47 -3.74
CA LYS A 142 -12.67 -0.70 -2.56
C LYS A 142 -11.73 -1.05 -1.40
N LYS A 143 -10.83 -0.13 -1.06
CA LYS A 143 -10.04 -0.20 0.17
C LYS A 143 -10.77 0.56 1.27
N TYR A 144 -11.29 -0.16 2.26
CA TYR A 144 -11.99 0.44 3.42
C TYR A 144 -11.00 0.94 4.47
N VAL A 145 -11.45 1.91 5.28
CA VAL A 145 -10.66 2.52 6.36
C VAL A 145 -10.21 1.49 7.39
N GLU A 146 -11.10 0.55 7.74
CA GLU A 146 -10.87 -0.53 8.73
C GLU A 146 -9.82 -1.58 8.32
N LEU A 147 -9.34 -1.55 7.08
CA LEU A 147 -8.28 -2.42 6.55
C LEU A 147 -6.91 -1.73 6.52
N LEU A 148 -6.80 -0.58 7.19
CA LEU A 148 -5.56 0.14 7.45
C LEU A 148 -5.07 -0.13 8.86
#